data_AF-A0A7V1AJR5-F1
#
_entry.id   AF-A0A7V1AJR5-F1
#
_cell.length_a   1.000
_cell.length_b   1.000
_cell.length_c   1.000
_cell.angle_alpha   90.00
_cell.angle_beta   90.00
_cell.angle_gamma   90.00
#
_symmetry.space_group_name_H-M   'P 1'
#
loop_
_entity.id
_entity.type
_entity.pdbx_description
1 polymer ?
#
loop_
_entity_poly.entity_id
_entity_poly.type
_entity_poly.pdbx_seq_one_letter_code
_entity_poly.pdbx_strand_id
1 'polypeptide(L)'
;MYGRKVELVSFFRETHLFSSVCSPVYGEKNLIISYYCIDLLWRPVGQLIRFVLVNHPVRGKIVLMTTMLDLDPLKVISIYGYRFKIEVAFKQAVRTLGTYAYHFWMKAMSPLKRVSGNQHLHKTSKDYRRLVKRKIRAYHCYVQIGCIAQGLLLHLSINFGTLVWSSFRSWLRTMKKNLPPSEMVVSYALRSSLPEFLLGSKIDHPLEKFIADNADPDLMPDWKVHAA
;
A
#
# COMPACT_ATOMS: atom_id res chain seq x y z
N MET A 1 12.79 -25.70 28.51
CA MET A 1 14.05 -25.20 29.10
C MET A 1 14.43 -23.92 28.37
N TYR A 2 14.56 -22.80 29.08
CA TYR A 2 15.07 -21.54 28.52
C TYR A 2 16.51 -21.32 29.01
N GLY A 3 17.39 -20.82 28.15
CA GLY A 3 18.75 -20.45 28.53
C GLY A 3 18.82 -19.16 29.35
N ARG A 4 20.05 -18.68 29.57
CA ARG A 4 20.29 -17.37 30.22
C ARG A 4 19.64 -16.27 29.38
N LYS A 5 18.99 -15.31 30.05
CA LYS A 5 18.46 -14.11 29.38
C LYS A 5 19.59 -13.29 28.79
N VAL A 6 19.39 -12.82 27.56
CA VAL A 6 20.33 -12.00 26.81
C VAL A 6 19.66 -10.68 26.46
N GLU A 7 20.39 -9.59 26.58
CA GLU A 7 19.95 -8.26 26.14
C GLU A 7 20.43 -8.03 24.71
N LEU A 8 19.51 -8.01 23.72
CA LEU A 8 19.91 -7.88 22.30
C LEU A 8 20.70 -6.60 22.01
N VAL A 9 20.38 -5.51 22.70
CA VAL A 9 21.03 -4.22 22.48
C VAL A 9 22.49 -4.24 22.94
N SER A 10 22.88 -5.10 23.88
CA SER A 10 24.26 -5.18 24.37
C SER A 10 25.24 -5.62 23.28
N PHE A 11 24.80 -6.48 22.35
CA PHE A 11 25.62 -6.95 21.24
C PHE A 11 26.12 -5.81 20.34
N PHE A 12 25.43 -4.68 20.24
CA PHE A 12 25.94 -3.53 19.48
C PHE A 12 27.20 -2.90 20.07
N ARG A 13 27.60 -3.27 21.29
CA ARG A 13 28.88 -2.88 21.91
C ARG A 13 30.01 -3.85 21.52
N GLU A 14 29.67 -5.06 21.10
CA GLU A 14 30.58 -6.12 20.71
C GLU A 14 30.88 -6.04 19.22
N THR A 15 31.54 -4.96 18.80
CA THR A 15 31.80 -4.65 17.38
C THR A 15 32.56 -5.75 16.64
N HIS A 16 33.35 -6.56 17.34
CA HIS A 16 34.09 -7.70 16.80
C HIS A 16 33.20 -8.83 16.26
N LEU A 17 31.93 -8.91 16.71
CA LEU A 17 30.96 -9.89 16.20
C LEU A 17 30.33 -9.47 14.86
N PHE A 18 30.49 -8.21 14.47
CA PHE A 18 29.81 -7.65 13.31
C PHE A 18 30.65 -7.82 12.04
N SER A 19 30.00 -8.29 10.98
CA SER A 19 30.58 -8.37 9.65
C SER A 19 30.18 -7.16 8.82
N SER A 20 31.16 -6.53 8.16
CA SER A 20 30.94 -5.38 7.26
C SER A 20 30.64 -5.85 5.85
N VAL A 21 29.65 -5.25 5.20
CA VAL A 21 29.18 -5.63 3.87
C VAL A 21 28.64 -4.41 3.12
N CYS A 22 28.66 -4.45 1.79
CA CYS A 22 27.91 -3.51 0.98
C CYS A 22 26.41 -3.65 1.28
N SER A 23 25.74 -2.52 1.50
CA SER A 23 24.32 -2.49 1.85
C SER A 23 23.47 -3.15 0.77
N PRO A 24 22.66 -4.17 1.11
CA PRO A 24 21.73 -4.79 0.16
C PRO A 24 20.40 -4.03 0.07
N VAL A 25 20.27 -2.87 0.73
CA VAL A 25 19.02 -2.12 0.81
C VAL A 25 18.73 -1.38 -0.51
N TYR A 26 17.48 -1.46 -0.96
CA TYR A 26 17.04 -0.86 -2.21
C TYR A 26 17.40 0.64 -2.32
N GLY A 27 18.05 1.00 -3.42
CA GLY A 27 18.39 2.38 -3.77
C GLY A 27 19.66 2.92 -3.12
N GLU A 28 20.29 2.17 -2.22
CA GLU A 28 21.60 2.53 -1.66
C GLU A 28 22.72 2.08 -2.61
N LYS A 29 23.74 2.92 -2.75
CA LYS A 29 24.93 2.65 -3.56
C LYS A 29 26.17 3.01 -2.76
N ASN A 30 27.19 2.17 -2.81
CA ASN A 30 28.50 2.39 -2.19
C ASN A 30 28.43 2.67 -0.67
N LEU A 31 27.45 2.10 0.02
CA LEU A 31 27.28 2.26 1.46
C LEU A 31 27.61 0.94 2.15
N ILE A 32 28.47 1.00 3.17
CA ILE A 32 28.84 -0.17 3.98
C ILE A 32 27.99 -0.16 5.25
N ILE A 33 27.34 -1.29 5.52
CA ILE A 33 26.67 -1.56 6.80
C ILE A 33 27.44 -2.65 7.52
N SER A 34 27.29 -2.72 8.84
CA SER A 34 27.73 -3.88 9.60
C SER A 34 26.55 -4.61 10.21
N TYR A 35 26.61 -5.94 10.27
CA TYR A 35 25.54 -6.74 10.83
C TYR A 35 26.08 -7.93 11.64
N TYR A 36 25.26 -8.42 12.56
CA TYR A 36 25.51 -9.62 13.35
C TYR A 36 24.24 -10.47 13.37
N CYS A 37 24.38 -11.78 13.18
CA CYS A 37 23.27 -12.72 13.17
C CYS A 37 23.42 -13.72 14.32
N ILE A 38 22.34 -13.91 15.08
CA ILE A 38 22.29 -14.87 16.18
C ILE A 38 20.90 -15.50 16.28
N ASP A 39 20.85 -16.81 16.50
CA ASP A 39 19.60 -17.54 16.69
C ASP A 39 19.36 -17.75 18.19
N LEU A 40 18.23 -17.26 18.71
CA LEU A 40 17.90 -17.30 20.13
C LEU A 40 16.46 -17.78 20.37
N LEU A 41 16.24 -18.45 21.49
CA LEU A 41 14.91 -18.90 21.91
C LEU A 41 14.08 -17.70 22.40
N TRP A 42 12.97 -17.38 21.73
CA TRP A 42 12.12 -16.25 22.11
C TRP A 42 10.94 -16.70 22.98
N ARG A 43 11.01 -16.39 24.29
CA ARG A 43 10.04 -16.84 25.31
C ARG A 43 8.56 -16.63 24.97
N PRO A 44 8.11 -15.50 24.39
CA PRO A 44 6.70 -15.30 24.05
C PRO A 44 6.15 -16.30 23.05
N VAL A 45 6.98 -16.79 22.13
CA VAL A 45 6.57 -17.74 21.08
C VAL A 45 7.10 -19.15 21.35
N GLY A 46 8.07 -19.30 22.25
CA GLY A 46 8.61 -20.60 22.67
C GLY A 46 9.44 -21.30 21.60
N GLN A 47 9.91 -20.58 20.58
CA GLN A 47 10.68 -21.14 19.45
C GLN A 47 11.96 -20.35 19.17
N LEU A 48 12.90 -20.97 18.46
CA LEU A 48 14.09 -20.29 17.96
C LEU A 48 13.70 -19.24 16.93
N ILE A 49 14.32 -18.07 17.05
CA ILE A 49 14.17 -16.95 16.13
C ILE A 49 15.55 -16.45 15.78
N ARG A 50 15.74 -16.14 14.51
CA ARG A 50 16.92 -15.47 14.00
C ARG A 50 16.83 -13.98 14.24
N PHE A 51 17.78 -13.45 14.98
CA PHE A 51 17.96 -12.02 15.22
C PHE A 51 19.10 -11.51 14.34
N VAL A 52 18.81 -10.51 13.51
CA VAL A 52 19.79 -9.83 12.66
C VAL A 52 19.93 -8.40 13.15
N LEU A 53 21.02 -8.13 13.83
CA LEU A 53 21.37 -6.81 14.33
C LEU A 53 22.11 -6.07 13.23
N VAL A 54 21.66 -4.87 12.88
CA VAL A 54 22.23 -4.07 11.81
C VAL A 54 22.63 -2.72 12.36
N ASN A 55 23.86 -2.32 12.09
CA ASN A 55 24.38 -0.98 12.36
C ASN A 55 24.57 -0.25 11.04
N HIS A 56 23.66 0.68 10.77
CA HIS A 56 23.67 1.48 9.55
C HIS A 56 24.30 2.86 9.85
N PRO A 57 25.27 3.36 9.06
CA PRO A 57 25.99 4.60 9.35
C PRO A 57 25.09 5.84 9.44
N VAL A 58 24.07 5.93 8.57
CA VAL A 58 23.12 7.05 8.54
C VAL A 58 21.84 6.79 9.35
N ARG A 59 21.25 5.59 9.26
CA ARG A 59 19.94 5.27 9.86
C ARG A 59 20.02 4.74 11.30
N GLY A 60 21.23 4.51 11.81
CA GLY A 60 21.45 3.98 13.14
C GLY A 60 21.27 2.47 13.26
N LYS A 61 21.01 2.02 14.48
CA LYS A 61 20.96 0.61 14.88
C LYS A 61 19.54 0.07 14.82
N ILE A 62 19.37 -1.13 14.30
CA ILE A 62 18.07 -1.83 14.25
C ILE A 62 18.27 -3.33 14.49
N VAL A 63 17.29 -3.98 15.12
CA VAL A 63 17.23 -5.43 15.27
C VAL A 63 16.07 -5.95 14.42
N LEU A 64 16.39 -6.81 13.47
CA LEU A 64 15.42 -7.53 12.64
C LEU A 64 15.25 -8.94 13.18
N MET A 65 14.07 -9.50 12.99
CA MET A 65 13.72 -10.83 13.48
C MET A 65 13.05 -11.63 12.38
N THR A 66 13.36 -12.91 12.28
CA THR A 66 12.67 -13.85 11.39
C THR A 66 12.58 -15.24 12.00
N THR A 67 11.49 -15.94 11.71
CA THR A 67 11.31 -17.36 12.08
C THR A 67 12.02 -18.30 11.11
N MET A 68 12.48 -17.80 9.95
CA MET A 68 13.25 -18.58 8.98
C MET A 68 14.73 -18.60 9.35
N LEU A 69 15.19 -19.70 9.98
CA LEU A 69 16.57 -19.89 10.43
C LEU A 69 17.54 -20.28 9.30
N ASP A 70 17.04 -20.51 8.09
CA ASP A 70 17.81 -20.80 6.88
C ASP A 70 18.00 -19.55 6.00
N LEU A 71 17.22 -18.50 6.26
CA LEU A 71 17.27 -17.28 5.48
C LEU A 71 18.57 -16.51 5.74
N ASP A 72 19.31 -16.26 4.67
CA ASP A 72 20.51 -15.41 4.65
C ASP A 72 20.22 -14.06 5.34
N PRO A 73 20.99 -13.67 6.37
CA PRO A 73 20.85 -12.39 7.04
C PRO A 73 20.82 -11.19 6.08
N LEU A 74 21.58 -11.21 4.99
CA LEU A 74 21.55 -10.13 4.00
C LEU A 74 20.21 -10.05 3.28
N LYS A 75 19.57 -11.19 3.02
CA LYS A 75 18.20 -11.23 2.48
C LYS A 75 17.21 -10.65 3.48
N VAL A 76 17.33 -10.96 4.78
CA VAL A 76 16.50 -10.35 5.84
C VAL A 76 16.58 -8.83 5.79
N ILE A 77 17.81 -8.29 5.71
CA ILE A 77 18.05 -6.84 5.61
C ILE A 77 17.43 -6.27 4.34
N SER A 78 17.62 -6.94 3.19
CA SER A 78 17.08 -6.49 1.90
C SER A 78 15.55 -6.43 1.88
N ILE A 79 14.88 -7.46 2.40
CA ILE A 79 13.41 -7.56 2.46
C ILE A 79 12.86 -6.46 3.36
N TYR A 80 13.46 -6.28 4.54
CA TYR A 80 13.09 -5.17 5.42
C TYR A 80 13.33 -3.81 4.75
N GLY A 81 14.38 -3.70 3.95
CA GLY A 81 14.66 -2.56 3.10
C GLY A 81 13.56 -2.24 2.09
N TYR A 82 12.73 -3.20 1.69
CA TYR A 82 11.55 -2.95 0.84
C TYR A 82 10.31 -2.54 1.62
N ARG A 83 10.32 -2.58 2.96
CA ARG A 83 9.15 -2.25 3.79
C ARG A 83 8.60 -0.86 3.50
N PHE A 84 9.46 0.12 3.19
CA PHE A 84 9.04 1.51 2.86
C PHE A 84 8.07 1.58 1.67
N LYS A 85 8.05 0.56 0.80
CA LYS A 85 7.11 0.48 -0.33
C LYS A 85 5.67 0.46 0.15
N ILE A 86 5.40 -0.04 1.37
CA ILE A 86 4.09 0.01 2.01
C ILE A 86 3.68 1.47 2.26
N GLU A 87 4.55 2.28 2.85
CA GLU A 87 4.30 3.71 3.08
C GLU A 87 4.08 4.47 1.76
N VAL A 88 4.87 4.14 0.72
CA VAL A 88 4.68 4.69 -0.62
C VAL A 88 3.31 4.28 -1.19
N ALA A 89 2.93 3.01 -1.07
CA ALA A 89 1.63 2.53 -1.52
C ALA A 89 0.48 3.26 -0.81
N PHE A 90 0.55 3.43 0.52
CA PHE A 90 -0.45 4.21 1.27
C PHE A 90 -0.49 5.68 0.84
N LYS A 91 0.66 6.31 0.60
CA LYS A 91 0.72 7.68 0.11
C LYS A 91 -0.04 7.83 -1.21
N GLN A 92 0.12 6.88 -2.13
CA GLN A 92 -0.57 6.87 -3.41
C GLN A 92 -2.07 6.57 -3.26
N ALA A 93 -2.43 5.61 -2.40
CA ALA A 93 -3.82 5.31 -2.08
C ALA A 93 -4.57 6.56 -1.60
N VAL A 94 -3.95 7.35 -0.73
CA VAL A 94 -4.56 8.58 -0.19
C VAL A 94 -4.56 9.72 -1.21
N ARG A 95 -3.43 10.00 -1.86
CA ARG A 95 -3.24 11.22 -2.65
C ARG A 95 -3.67 11.12 -4.10
N THR A 96 -3.62 9.92 -4.68
CA THR A 96 -3.87 9.70 -6.10
C THR A 96 -5.24 9.07 -6.33
N LEU A 97 -5.57 8.00 -5.59
CA LEU A 97 -6.84 7.29 -5.75
C LEU A 97 -7.95 7.79 -4.82
N GLY A 98 -7.59 8.36 -3.66
CA GLY A 98 -8.56 8.75 -2.65
C GLY A 98 -9.17 7.55 -1.92
N THR A 99 -8.50 6.40 -1.88
CA THR A 99 -8.97 5.14 -1.22
C THR A 99 -9.44 5.33 0.22
N TYR A 100 -8.95 6.38 0.90
CA TYR A 100 -9.29 6.73 2.28
C TYR A 100 -9.95 8.11 2.41
N ALA A 101 -10.40 8.71 1.30
CA ALA A 101 -10.93 10.08 1.29
C ALA A 101 -12.43 10.14 1.67
N TYR A 102 -13.19 9.09 1.38
CA TYR A 102 -14.64 9.12 1.57
C TYR A 102 -15.06 8.82 3.01
N HIS A 103 -15.90 9.70 3.56
CA HIS A 103 -16.48 9.56 4.89
C HIS A 103 -17.93 9.08 4.77
N PHE A 104 -18.16 7.79 4.98
CA PHE A 104 -19.52 7.26 4.98
C PHE A 104 -20.32 7.77 6.18
N TRP A 105 -21.52 8.26 5.93
CA TRP A 105 -22.44 8.71 6.97
C TRP A 105 -23.67 7.80 7.06
N MET A 106 -24.34 7.80 8.20
CA MET A 106 -25.67 7.20 8.34
C MET A 106 -26.61 8.24 8.92
N LYS A 107 -27.79 8.40 8.34
CA LYS A 107 -28.76 9.44 8.75
C LYS A 107 -29.15 9.36 10.23
N ALA A 108 -29.27 8.14 10.75
CA ALA A 108 -29.63 7.89 12.14
C ALA A 108 -28.45 7.97 13.13
N MET A 109 -27.24 8.38 12.69
CA MET A 109 -26.05 8.39 13.54
C MET A 109 -26.23 9.38 14.69
N SER A 110 -26.06 8.92 15.92
CA SER A 110 -26.01 9.83 17.07
C SER A 110 -24.78 10.73 16.95
N PRO A 111 -24.91 12.06 17.09
CA PRO A 111 -23.77 12.96 17.10
C PRO A 111 -22.81 12.60 18.22
N LEU A 112 -21.53 12.52 17.89
CA LEU A 112 -20.47 12.21 18.86
C LEU A 112 -19.72 13.49 19.20
N LYS A 113 -19.51 13.74 20.50
CA LYS A 113 -18.60 14.80 20.93
C LYS A 113 -17.15 14.36 20.68
N ARG A 114 -16.25 15.33 20.47
CA ARG A 114 -14.80 15.05 20.48
C ARG A 114 -14.44 14.42 21.83
N VAL A 115 -13.60 13.39 21.80
CA VAL A 115 -13.20 12.63 23.01
C VAL A 115 -14.40 11.96 23.72
N SER A 116 -15.37 11.44 22.96
CA SER A 116 -16.58 10.78 23.52
C SER A 116 -16.36 9.39 24.11
N GLY A 117 -15.11 8.91 24.15
CA GLY A 117 -14.78 7.61 24.71
C GLY A 117 -15.34 6.43 23.90
N ASN A 118 -15.59 5.32 24.59
CA ASN A 118 -15.99 4.06 23.96
C ASN A 118 -17.46 4.08 23.54
N GLN A 119 -17.73 3.56 22.33
CA GLN A 119 -19.10 3.36 21.85
C GLN A 119 -19.60 1.96 22.21
N HIS A 120 -20.75 1.88 22.90
CA HIS A 120 -21.35 0.61 23.32
C HIS A 120 -22.46 0.17 22.36
N LEU A 121 -22.08 -0.30 21.16
CA LEU A 121 -23.04 -0.76 20.15
C LEU A 121 -23.99 -1.87 20.65
N HIS A 122 -23.55 -2.71 21.59
CA HIS A 122 -24.38 -3.78 22.16
C HIS A 122 -25.60 -3.27 22.95
N LYS A 123 -25.57 -2.01 23.45
CA LYS A 123 -26.68 -1.36 24.16
C LYS A 123 -27.68 -0.66 23.23
N THR A 124 -27.44 -0.68 21.92
CA THR A 124 -28.30 0.00 20.94
C THR A 124 -29.32 -0.95 20.30
N SER A 125 -30.35 -0.38 19.68
CA SER A 125 -31.40 -1.15 18.99
C SER A 125 -30.79 -2.08 17.92
N LYS A 126 -31.50 -3.17 17.62
CA LYS A 126 -31.08 -4.11 16.56
C LYS A 126 -30.97 -3.39 15.21
N ASP A 127 -31.90 -2.48 14.91
CA ASP A 127 -31.90 -1.70 13.66
C ASP A 127 -30.70 -0.74 13.58
N TYR A 128 -30.36 -0.04 14.66
CA TYR A 128 -29.18 0.83 14.68
C TYR A 128 -27.90 0.05 14.43
N ARG A 129 -27.72 -1.10 15.10
CA ARG A 129 -26.59 -2.00 14.86
C ARG A 129 -26.51 -2.48 13.41
N ARG A 130 -27.66 -2.80 12.79
CA ARG A 130 -27.71 -3.20 11.37
C ARG A 130 -27.23 -2.07 10.46
N LEU A 131 -27.66 -0.84 10.71
CA LEU A 131 -27.23 0.34 9.95
C LEU A 131 -25.72 0.62 10.12
N VAL A 132 -25.19 0.52 11.34
CA VAL A 132 -23.75 0.65 11.60
C VAL A 132 -22.96 -0.42 10.85
N LYS A 133 -23.39 -1.68 10.87
CA LYS A 133 -22.77 -2.76 10.09
C LYS A 133 -22.79 -2.48 8.59
N ARG A 134 -23.91 -1.98 8.05
CA ARG A 134 -24.01 -1.57 6.64
C ARG A 134 -23.01 -0.46 6.31
N LYS A 135 -22.90 0.55 7.16
CA LYS A 135 -21.92 1.64 7.02
C LYS A 135 -20.48 1.11 7.05
N ILE A 136 -20.12 0.25 7.99
CA ILE A 136 -18.80 -0.38 8.10
C ILE A 136 -18.49 -1.23 6.85
N ARG A 137 -19.48 -2.01 6.38
CA ARG A 137 -19.34 -2.76 5.13
C ARG A 137 -19.03 -1.83 3.95
N ALA A 138 -19.72 -0.69 3.84
CA ALA A 138 -19.44 0.29 2.80
C ALA A 138 -18.00 0.83 2.87
N TYR A 139 -17.48 1.12 4.08
CA TYR A 139 -16.05 1.46 4.25
C TYR A 139 -15.12 0.36 3.74
N HIS A 140 -15.33 -0.88 4.17
CA HIS A 140 -14.46 -1.99 3.77
C HIS A 140 -14.49 -2.20 2.25
N CYS A 141 -15.69 -2.22 1.65
CA CYS A 141 -15.82 -2.35 0.20
C CYS A 141 -15.13 -1.20 -0.54
N TYR A 142 -15.32 0.04 -0.10
CA TYR A 142 -14.68 1.21 -0.72
C TYR A 142 -13.16 1.14 -0.68
N VAL A 143 -12.59 0.87 0.51
CA VAL A 143 -11.14 0.73 0.68
C VAL A 143 -10.60 -0.43 -0.15
N GLN A 144 -11.29 -1.58 -0.14
CA GLN A 144 -10.87 -2.76 -0.90
C GLN A 144 -10.88 -2.50 -2.41
N ILE A 145 -11.92 -1.86 -2.94
CA ILE A 145 -12.01 -1.48 -4.35
C ILE A 145 -10.88 -0.50 -4.70
N GLY A 146 -10.60 0.49 -3.84
CA GLY A 146 -9.49 1.42 -4.06
C GLY A 146 -8.12 0.73 -4.05
N CYS A 147 -7.90 -0.27 -3.18
CA CYS A 147 -6.67 -1.07 -3.20
C CYS A 147 -6.54 -1.93 -4.47
N ILE A 148 -7.64 -2.55 -4.92
CA ILE A 148 -7.67 -3.31 -6.18
C ILE A 148 -7.36 -2.40 -7.37
N ALA A 149 -8.02 -1.24 -7.43
CA ALA A 149 -7.79 -0.24 -8.47
C ALA A 149 -6.32 0.20 -8.49
N GLN A 150 -5.72 0.47 -7.32
CA GLN A 150 -4.31 0.82 -7.24
C GLN A 150 -3.40 -0.31 -7.75
N GLY A 151 -3.69 -1.57 -7.40
CA GLY A 151 -2.97 -2.72 -7.91
C GLY A 151 -3.04 -2.84 -9.43
N LEU A 152 -4.21 -2.57 -10.01
CA LEU A 152 -4.41 -2.54 -11.47
C LEU A 152 -3.62 -1.40 -12.13
N LEU A 153 -3.59 -0.20 -11.54
CA LEU A 153 -2.78 0.91 -12.05
C LEU A 153 -1.28 0.56 -12.03
N LEU A 154 -0.80 -0.08 -10.97
CA LEU A 154 0.58 -0.56 -10.87
C LEU A 154 0.88 -1.65 -11.92
N HIS A 155 -0.06 -2.58 -12.14
CA HIS A 155 0.07 -3.60 -13.16
C HIS A 155 0.20 -2.99 -14.56
N LEU A 156 -0.65 -2.00 -14.89
CA LEU A 156 -0.59 -1.27 -16.16
C LEU A 156 0.71 -0.48 -16.31
N SER A 157 1.17 0.16 -15.24
CA SER A 157 2.45 0.87 -15.22
C SER A 157 3.63 -0.04 -15.57
N ILE A 158 3.72 -1.20 -14.92
CA ILE A 158 4.88 -2.09 -15.07
C ILE A 158 4.84 -2.83 -16.40
N ASN A 159 3.69 -3.39 -16.78
CA ASN A 159 3.59 -4.30 -17.93
C ASN A 159 3.24 -3.59 -19.24
N PHE A 160 2.60 -2.42 -19.19
CA PHE A 160 2.12 -1.69 -20.36
C PHE A 160 2.60 -0.24 -20.38
N GLY A 161 3.76 0.04 -19.75
CA GLY A 161 4.25 1.40 -19.55
C GLY A 161 4.43 2.21 -20.83
N THR A 162 4.88 1.60 -21.94
CA THR A 162 5.02 2.26 -23.24
C THR A 162 3.68 2.74 -23.80
N LEU A 163 2.66 1.86 -23.75
CA LEU A 163 1.30 2.19 -24.16
C LEU A 163 0.73 3.30 -23.28
N VAL A 164 0.85 3.18 -21.96
CA VAL A 164 0.40 4.21 -21.02
C VAL A 164 1.05 5.58 -21.32
N TRP A 165 2.36 5.62 -21.57
CA TRP A 165 3.04 6.86 -21.93
C TRP A 165 2.56 7.44 -23.27
N SER A 166 2.22 6.60 -24.25
CA SER A 166 1.65 7.05 -25.53
C SER A 166 0.23 7.59 -25.38
N SER A 167 -0.57 6.99 -24.49
CA SER A 167 -1.94 7.40 -24.20
C SER A 167 -2.04 8.59 -23.23
N PHE A 168 -0.95 8.96 -22.56
CA PHE A 168 -0.92 10.10 -21.63
C PHE A 168 -0.93 11.42 -22.40
N ARG A 169 -2.11 12.05 -22.52
CA ARG A 169 -2.33 13.31 -23.26
C ARG A 169 -2.13 14.57 -22.41
N SER A 170 -1.20 14.55 -21.47
CA SER A 170 -0.91 15.68 -20.59
C SER A 170 0.61 15.88 -20.48
N TRP A 171 1.03 16.86 -19.68
CA TRP A 171 2.43 17.23 -19.53
C TRP A 171 2.88 17.17 -18.08
N LEU A 172 4.09 16.67 -17.86
CA LEU A 172 4.79 16.72 -16.58
C LEU A 172 6.12 17.42 -16.76
N ARG A 173 6.52 18.22 -15.77
CA ARG A 173 7.84 18.88 -15.75
C ARG A 173 9.00 17.91 -15.92
N THR A 174 8.85 16.66 -15.50
CA THR A 174 9.85 15.60 -15.69
C THR A 174 9.18 14.33 -16.21
N MET A 175 9.26 14.09 -17.52
CA MET A 175 8.79 12.86 -18.15
C MET A 175 9.94 11.90 -18.41
N LYS A 176 10.09 10.88 -17.55
CA LYS A 176 11.05 9.79 -17.75
C LYS A 176 10.38 8.61 -18.46
N LYS A 177 10.15 8.75 -19.77
CA LYS A 177 9.42 7.75 -20.58
C LYS A 177 10.07 6.35 -20.60
N ASN A 178 11.36 6.27 -20.27
CA ASN A 178 12.11 5.01 -20.18
C ASN A 178 11.85 4.25 -18.86
N LEU A 179 11.09 4.83 -17.93
CA LEU A 179 10.73 4.22 -16.65
C LEU A 179 9.22 3.94 -16.61
N PRO A 180 8.78 2.97 -15.77
CA PRO A 180 7.35 2.75 -15.54
C PRO A 180 6.64 4.05 -15.11
N PRO A 181 5.50 4.40 -15.73
CA PRO A 181 4.73 5.59 -15.37
C PRO A 181 4.17 5.50 -13.95
N SER A 182 3.94 6.62 -13.27
CA SER A 182 3.29 6.59 -11.95
C SER A 182 1.81 6.23 -12.05
N GLU A 183 1.18 5.80 -10.95
CA GLU A 183 -0.26 5.51 -10.93
C GLU A 183 -1.10 6.73 -11.38
N MET A 184 -0.62 7.95 -11.11
CA MET A 184 -1.25 9.18 -11.58
C MET A 184 -1.23 9.27 -13.12
N VAL A 185 -0.10 8.97 -13.76
CA VAL A 185 0.02 8.97 -15.23
C VAL A 185 -0.89 7.92 -15.83
N VAL A 186 -0.92 6.72 -15.25
CA VAL A 186 -1.83 5.64 -15.69
C VAL A 186 -3.29 6.09 -15.57
N SER A 187 -3.68 6.66 -14.42
CA SER A 187 -5.03 7.15 -14.18
C SER A 187 -5.44 8.23 -15.20
N TYR A 188 -4.53 9.16 -15.53
CA TYR A 188 -4.77 10.15 -16.57
C TYR A 188 -4.90 9.52 -17.97
N ALA A 189 -4.02 8.59 -18.33
CA ALA A 189 -4.07 7.90 -19.61
C ALA A 189 -5.38 7.13 -19.80
N LEU A 190 -5.87 6.47 -18.74
CA LEU A 190 -7.17 5.79 -18.74
C LEU A 190 -8.32 6.79 -18.89
N ARG A 191 -8.28 7.93 -18.17
CA ARG A 191 -9.31 8.97 -18.31
C ARG A 191 -9.34 9.58 -19.71
N SER A 192 -8.19 9.82 -20.33
CA SER A 192 -8.11 10.39 -21.68
C SER A 192 -8.49 9.41 -22.78
N SER A 193 -8.37 8.10 -22.54
CA SER A 193 -8.79 7.06 -23.48
C SER A 193 -10.23 6.57 -23.26
N LEU A 194 -10.87 6.96 -22.15
CA LEU A 194 -12.24 6.55 -21.83
C LEU A 194 -13.25 6.95 -22.91
N PRO A 195 -13.24 8.17 -23.49
CA PRO A 195 -14.18 8.52 -24.57
C PRO A 195 -13.99 7.64 -25.81
N GLU A 196 -12.74 7.39 -26.21
CA GLU A 196 -12.42 6.52 -27.36
C GLU A 196 -12.85 5.07 -27.10
N PHE A 197 -12.69 4.59 -25.87
CA PHE A 197 -13.16 3.26 -25.47
C PHE A 197 -14.68 3.13 -25.57
N LEU A 198 -15.42 4.13 -25.11
CA LEU A 198 -16.89 4.11 -25.15
C LEU A 198 -17.41 4.26 -26.58
N LEU A 199 -16.81 5.12 -27.40
CA LEU A 199 -17.24 5.32 -28.80
C LEU A 199 -16.81 4.18 -29.74
N GLY A 200 -15.65 3.58 -29.47
CA GLY A 200 -15.03 2.53 -30.31
C GLY A 200 -15.34 1.11 -29.86
N SER A 201 -16.04 0.94 -28.74
CA SER A 201 -16.54 -0.37 -28.32
C SER A 201 -17.48 -0.92 -29.41
N LYS A 202 -17.29 -2.18 -29.77
CA LYS A 202 -18.41 -2.90 -30.41
C LYS A 202 -19.57 -2.87 -29.41
N ILE A 203 -20.76 -2.55 -29.90
CA ILE A 203 -22.06 -2.30 -29.21
C ILE A 203 -22.41 -3.25 -28.03
N ASP A 204 -21.66 -4.34 -27.81
CA ASP A 204 -21.88 -5.36 -26.79
C ASP A 204 -20.76 -5.51 -25.74
N HIS A 205 -19.82 -4.56 -25.58
CA HIS A 205 -18.78 -4.74 -24.54
C HIS A 205 -19.42 -4.65 -23.14
N PRO A 206 -19.35 -5.70 -22.29
CA PRO A 206 -20.10 -5.73 -21.02
C PRO A 206 -19.77 -4.58 -20.07
N LEU A 207 -18.53 -4.09 -20.10
CA LEU A 207 -18.09 -2.97 -19.28
C LEU A 207 -18.66 -1.63 -19.77
N GLU A 208 -18.79 -1.44 -21.08
CA GLU A 208 -19.37 -0.22 -21.64
C GLU A 208 -20.83 -0.12 -21.23
N LYS A 209 -21.60 -1.21 -21.45
CA LYS A 209 -22.99 -1.32 -21.00
C LYS A 209 -23.14 -1.04 -19.50
N PHE A 210 -22.28 -1.67 -18.68
CA PHE A 210 -22.29 -1.45 -17.24
C PHE A 210 -22.06 0.03 -16.88
N ILE A 211 -21.09 0.70 -17.52
CA ILE A 211 -20.82 2.12 -17.26
C ILE A 211 -22.01 2.96 -17.72
N ALA A 212 -22.55 2.72 -18.92
CA ALA A 212 -23.69 3.47 -19.45
C ALA A 212 -24.93 3.36 -18.54
N ASP A 213 -25.23 2.15 -18.04
CA ASP A 213 -26.38 1.89 -17.16
C ASP A 213 -26.25 2.52 -15.76
N ASN A 214 -25.03 2.86 -15.31
CA ASN A 214 -24.76 3.31 -13.94
C ASN A 214 -24.09 4.69 -13.85
N ALA A 215 -23.75 5.31 -14.99
CA ALA A 215 -23.20 6.65 -15.03
C ALA A 215 -24.31 7.67 -14.71
N ASP A 216 -23.97 8.69 -13.93
CA ASP A 216 -24.83 9.84 -13.71
C ASP A 216 -24.47 10.92 -14.76
N PRO A 217 -25.33 11.19 -15.76
CA PRO A 217 -25.03 12.14 -16.82
C PRO A 217 -24.84 13.57 -16.31
N ASP A 218 -25.38 13.91 -15.14
CA ASP A 218 -25.28 15.25 -14.57
C ASP A 218 -23.95 15.48 -13.84
N LEU A 219 -23.29 14.40 -13.39
CA LEU A 219 -21.95 14.44 -12.80
C LEU A 219 -20.82 14.30 -13.84
N MET A 220 -21.15 13.92 -15.07
CA MET A 220 -20.19 13.73 -16.17
C MET A 220 -20.67 14.49 -17.43
N PRO A 221 -20.64 15.83 -17.45
CA PRO A 221 -21.17 16.62 -18.55
C PRO A 221 -20.49 16.33 -19.90
N ASP A 222 -19.21 15.93 -19.90
CA ASP A 222 -18.47 15.50 -21.10
C ASP A 222 -19.08 14.25 -21.76
N TRP A 223 -19.95 13.50 -21.06
CA TRP A 223 -20.70 12.33 -21.56
C TRP A 223 -21.93 12.73 -22.39
N LYS A 224 -22.52 13.91 -22.16
CA LYS A 224 -23.79 14.34 -22.81
C LYS A 224 -23.66 14.53 -24.32
N VAL A 225 -22.45 14.58 -24.87
CA VAL A 225 -22.21 14.90 -26.28
C VAL A 225 -22.47 13.72 -27.22
N HIS A 226 -22.62 12.48 -26.71
CA HIS A 226 -22.59 11.28 -27.58
C HIS A 226 -23.64 10.21 -27.28
N ALA A 227 -24.64 10.49 -26.44
CA ALA A 227 -25.75 9.58 -26.12
C ALA A 227 -27.09 9.96 -26.80
N ALA A 228 -27.04 10.76 -27.87
CA ALA A 228 -28.19 11.14 -28.69
C ALA A 228 -28.19 10.38 -30.03
#